data_AF-A0A954TSS3-F1
#
_entry.id   AF-A0A954TSS3-F1
#
_cell.length_a   1.000
_cell.length_b   1.000
_cell.length_c   1.000
_cell.angle_alpha   90.00
_cell.angle_beta   90.00
_cell.angle_gamma   90.00
#
_symmetry.space_group_name_H-M   'P 1'
#
loop_
_entity.id
_entity.type
_entity.pdbx_description
1 polymer ?
#
loop_
_entity_poly.entity_id
_entity_poly.type
_entity_poly.pdbx_seq_one_letter_code
_entity_poly.pdbx_strand_id
1 'polypeptide(L)'
;MLRLASYIALCTVVVSLSEVSARADDLDSRINLELAFRDSILEQPAPERFQPLIREGETTITFVRDLPETVGKTEFFLKVDWSYDYRYVTQATDGGTQVTVTPKNVKLTPRLRHVIRMPVAFYHAEVWDSRLLGHEFDHVAVSLDPRPRALLVHLCSNLPVYRFSIEGEETPSDKEMREGINQEIQRRQSAILELLRANYVALDKVSSHGQSAMQHRREFFASLYTESNLKATKFAYLEEAKAILDSESYQRLKPIHVSADPVHSESR
;
A
#
# COMPACT_ATOMS: atom_id res chain seq x y z
N MET A 1 -15.47 60.63 -22.88
CA MET A 1 -14.54 59.51 -23.19
C MET A 1 -13.69 59.23 -21.97
N LEU A 2 -14.12 58.30 -21.11
CA LEU A 2 -13.34 57.86 -19.94
C LEU A 2 -12.31 56.83 -20.40
N ARG A 3 -11.02 57.11 -20.19
CA ARG A 3 -9.94 56.13 -20.34
C ARG A 3 -9.84 55.32 -19.05
N LEU A 4 -10.23 54.04 -19.11
CA LEU A 4 -9.92 53.04 -18.10
C LEU A 4 -8.40 52.78 -18.12
N ALA A 5 -7.72 53.22 -17.06
CA ALA A 5 -6.34 52.84 -16.80
C ALA A 5 -6.32 51.36 -16.38
N SER A 6 -5.84 50.49 -17.28
CA SER A 6 -5.52 49.10 -16.94
C SER A 6 -4.26 49.09 -16.08
N TYR A 7 -4.44 48.93 -14.76
CA TYR A 7 -3.35 48.60 -13.86
C TYR A 7 -2.92 47.16 -14.15
N ILE A 8 -1.84 47.00 -14.92
CA ILE A 8 -1.09 45.75 -15.00
C ILE A 8 -0.33 45.65 -13.68
N ALA A 9 -0.93 45.01 -12.69
CA ALA A 9 -0.23 44.62 -11.48
C ALA A 9 0.85 43.59 -11.90
N LEU A 10 2.12 43.99 -11.75
CA LEU A 10 3.25 43.08 -11.83
C LEU A 10 2.97 41.93 -10.85
N CYS A 11 2.71 40.74 -11.39
CA CYS A 11 2.67 39.50 -10.62
C CYS A 11 4.07 39.25 -10.04
N THR A 12 4.23 39.55 -8.75
CA THR A 12 5.39 39.09 -8.00
C THR A 12 5.28 37.57 -7.86
N VAL A 13 5.99 36.84 -8.72
CA VAL A 13 6.19 35.39 -8.56
C VAL A 13 7.15 35.21 -7.40
N VAL A 14 6.61 35.01 -6.19
CA VAL A 14 7.42 34.54 -5.06
C VAL A 14 7.63 33.04 -5.25
N VAL A 15 8.74 32.67 -5.88
CA VAL A 15 9.23 31.29 -5.90
C VAL A 15 9.90 31.03 -4.55
N SER A 16 9.13 30.59 -3.55
CA SER A 16 9.73 30.01 -2.34
C SER A 16 10.00 28.53 -2.61
N LEU A 17 11.26 28.18 -2.93
CA LEU A 17 11.73 26.80 -2.94
C LEU A 17 12.06 26.42 -1.49
N SER A 18 11.07 25.92 -0.77
CA SER A 18 11.25 25.38 0.57
C SER A 18 11.32 23.86 0.48
N GLU A 19 12.53 23.27 0.56
CA GLU A 19 12.69 21.82 0.76
C GLU A 19 12.32 21.50 2.21
N VAL A 20 11.13 20.91 2.45
CA VAL A 20 10.70 20.51 3.80
C VAL A 20 10.19 19.07 3.81
N SER A 21 10.98 18.18 4.39
CA SER A 21 10.65 16.76 4.61
C SER A 21 9.59 16.60 5.71
N ALA A 22 8.47 15.93 5.43
CA ALA A 22 7.51 15.45 6.44
C ALA A 22 7.80 13.98 6.77
N ARG A 23 7.64 13.54 8.03
CA ARG A 23 7.69 12.12 8.43
C ARG A 23 6.36 11.70 9.06
N ALA A 24 5.93 10.48 8.77
CA ALA A 24 4.71 9.87 9.27
C ALA A 24 4.99 9.15 10.60
N ASP A 25 5.00 9.88 11.72
CA ASP A 25 5.16 9.33 13.07
C ASP A 25 3.85 9.53 13.84
N ASP A 26 3.02 8.48 13.98
CA ASP A 26 2.13 8.29 15.16
C ASP A 26 1.24 7.03 15.12
N LEU A 27 1.01 6.40 13.96
CA LEU A 27 0.14 5.21 13.88
C LEU A 27 0.87 3.90 14.27
N ASP A 28 2.20 3.90 14.16
CA ASP A 28 3.07 2.74 14.44
C ASP A 28 3.14 2.40 15.95
N SER A 29 2.82 3.32 16.86
CA SER A 29 3.13 3.17 18.30
C SER A 29 2.13 2.33 19.09
N ARG A 30 0.89 2.10 18.60
CA ARG A 30 -0.13 1.35 19.36
C ARG A 30 -0.23 -0.14 18.99
N ILE A 31 0.18 -0.53 17.79
CA ILE A 31 0.11 -1.94 17.35
C ILE A 31 1.44 -2.68 17.60
N ASN A 32 2.55 -1.96 17.74
CA ASN A 32 3.90 -2.54 17.76
C ASN A 32 4.39 -3.12 19.11
N LEU A 33 3.74 -2.87 20.24
CA LEU A 33 4.28 -3.28 21.56
C LEU A 33 3.60 -4.50 22.19
N GLU A 34 2.32 -4.77 21.92
CA GLU A 34 1.60 -5.88 22.57
C GLU A 34 1.58 -7.19 21.77
N LEU A 35 1.84 -7.17 20.45
CA LEU A 35 1.80 -8.37 19.60
C LEU A 35 3.19 -8.91 19.22
N ALA A 36 4.26 -8.14 19.44
CA ALA A 36 5.61 -8.46 18.96
C ALA A 36 6.43 -9.38 19.88
N PHE A 37 5.93 -9.72 21.07
CA PHE A 37 6.64 -10.59 21.99
C PHE A 37 5.85 -11.87 22.26
N ARG A 38 6.16 -12.90 21.48
CA ARG A 38 6.16 -14.32 21.88
C ARG A 38 6.99 -15.11 20.87
N ASP A 39 8.21 -15.38 21.30
CA ASP A 39 9.20 -16.38 20.86
C ASP A 39 9.48 -16.49 19.34
N SER A 40 10.71 -16.12 18.96
CA SER A 40 11.28 -16.50 17.66
C SER A 40 11.46 -18.02 17.58
N ILE A 41 10.43 -18.66 17.07
CA ILE A 41 10.38 -19.81 16.15
C ILE A 41 11.70 -20.52 15.87
N LEU A 42 11.69 -21.79 16.28
CA LEU A 42 12.43 -22.96 15.78
C LEU A 42 13.88 -22.70 15.38
N GLU A 43 14.80 -23.39 16.06
CA GLU A 43 16.24 -23.40 15.76
C GLU A 43 16.60 -23.80 14.31
N GLN A 44 15.63 -24.29 13.52
CA GLN A 44 15.81 -24.71 12.14
C GLN A 44 15.57 -23.55 11.15
N PRO A 45 16.43 -23.42 10.12
CA PRO A 45 16.26 -22.41 9.09
C PRO A 45 14.99 -22.64 8.27
N ALA A 46 14.33 -21.56 7.84
CA ALA A 46 13.20 -21.64 6.94
C ALA A 46 13.60 -22.29 5.59
N PRO A 47 12.75 -23.15 5.00
CA PRO A 47 12.97 -23.68 3.66
C PRO A 47 13.20 -22.57 2.62
N GLU A 48 14.02 -22.85 1.60
CA GLU A 48 14.41 -21.88 0.57
C GLU A 48 13.21 -21.16 -0.07
N ARG A 49 12.08 -21.86 -0.27
CA ARG A 49 10.85 -21.29 -0.84
C ARG A 49 10.26 -20.12 -0.03
N PHE A 50 10.49 -20.08 1.29
CA PHE A 50 9.94 -19.04 2.17
C PHE A 50 10.96 -17.95 2.52
N GLN A 51 12.25 -18.17 2.31
CA GLN A 51 13.29 -17.20 2.67
C GLN A 51 13.11 -15.83 1.97
N PRO A 52 12.74 -15.74 0.67
CA PRO A 52 12.46 -14.46 0.04
C PRO A 52 11.28 -13.73 0.69
N LEU A 53 10.19 -14.43 0.97
CA LEU A 53 9.00 -13.87 1.64
C LEU A 53 9.34 -13.33 3.03
N ILE A 54 10.12 -14.09 3.81
CA ILE A 54 10.55 -13.69 5.15
C ILE A 54 11.41 -12.43 5.10
N ARG A 55 12.39 -12.38 4.19
CA ARG A 55 13.34 -11.27 4.09
C ARG A 55 12.71 -10.01 3.50
N GLU A 56 11.98 -10.14 2.39
CA GLU A 56 11.40 -8.98 1.70
C GLU A 56 10.18 -8.41 2.43
N GLY A 57 9.39 -9.28 3.06
CA GLY A 57 8.21 -8.88 3.82
C GLY A 57 8.46 -8.68 5.30
N GLU A 58 9.72 -8.68 5.74
CA GLU A 58 10.10 -8.60 7.16
C GLU A 58 9.19 -9.47 8.03
N THR A 59 8.94 -10.71 7.58
CA THR A 59 7.88 -11.55 8.13
C THR A 59 8.33 -12.18 9.43
N THR A 60 7.58 -11.94 10.49
CA THR A 60 7.68 -12.72 11.72
C THR A 60 6.56 -13.74 11.74
N ILE A 61 6.85 -14.95 12.21
CA ILE A 61 5.80 -15.90 12.58
C ILE A 61 5.79 -15.93 14.12
N THR A 62 4.62 -16.12 14.73
CA THR A 62 4.41 -16.17 16.19
C THR A 62 3.42 -17.29 16.51
N PHE A 63 3.54 -17.89 17.70
CA PHE A 63 2.66 -18.98 18.13
C PHE A 63 1.79 -18.55 19.30
N VAL A 64 0.47 -18.73 19.17
CA VAL A 64 -0.53 -18.19 20.11
C VAL A 64 -1.57 -19.23 20.52
N ARG A 65 -2.09 -19.10 21.76
CA ARG A 65 -3.07 -20.04 22.34
C ARG A 65 -4.53 -19.68 22.03
N ASP A 66 -4.78 -18.47 21.55
CA ASP A 66 -6.11 -17.91 21.31
C ASP A 66 -6.62 -18.17 19.88
N LEU A 67 -5.87 -18.91 19.05
CA LEU A 67 -6.30 -19.33 17.72
C LEU A 67 -6.79 -20.80 17.74
N PRO A 68 -7.89 -21.11 17.04
CA PRO A 68 -8.27 -22.50 16.76
C PRO A 68 -7.15 -23.26 16.03
N GLU A 69 -7.00 -24.56 16.30
CA GLU A 69 -5.93 -25.39 15.72
C GLU A 69 -5.97 -25.48 14.18
N THR A 70 -7.05 -25.08 13.54
CA THR A 70 -7.19 -25.13 12.07
C THR A 70 -7.03 -23.76 11.41
N VAL A 71 -6.68 -22.72 12.17
CA VAL A 71 -6.71 -21.33 11.71
C VAL A 71 -5.35 -20.66 11.96
N GLY A 72 -4.75 -20.19 10.87
CA GLY A 72 -3.66 -19.22 10.89
C GLY A 72 -4.21 -17.83 10.65
N LYS A 73 -3.41 -16.81 10.93
CA LYS A 73 -3.74 -15.43 10.59
C LYS A 73 -2.50 -14.67 10.15
N THR A 74 -2.56 -14.11 8.96
CA THR A 74 -1.52 -13.20 8.45
C THR A 74 -2.01 -11.76 8.52
N GLU A 75 -1.24 -10.92 9.20
CA GLU A 75 -1.42 -9.48 9.25
C GLU A 75 -0.28 -8.80 8.48
N PHE A 76 -0.57 -7.71 7.78
CA PHE A 76 0.42 -6.92 7.07
C PHE A 76 0.35 -5.45 7.45
N PHE A 77 1.49 -4.79 7.37
CA PHE A 77 1.69 -3.38 7.73
C PHE A 77 2.40 -2.69 6.58
N LEU A 78 1.70 -1.75 5.92
CA LEU A 78 2.28 -0.92 4.85
C LEU A 78 2.71 0.42 5.43
N LYS A 79 4.01 0.60 5.63
CA LYS A 79 4.61 1.91 5.91
C LYS A 79 4.98 2.58 4.61
N VAL A 80 4.68 3.87 4.48
CA VAL A 80 5.04 4.65 3.29
C VAL A 80 5.72 5.91 3.77
N ASP A 81 7.00 6.05 3.46
CA ASP A 81 7.70 7.32 3.61
C ASP A 81 7.56 8.11 2.30
N TRP A 82 7.32 9.42 2.38
CA TRP A 82 7.18 10.26 1.20
C TRP A 82 7.86 11.61 1.32
N SER A 83 8.26 12.12 0.16
CA SER A 83 8.77 13.49 -0.02
C SER A 83 8.21 14.06 -1.32
N TYR A 84 7.92 15.35 -1.35
CA TYR A 84 7.43 16.02 -2.55
C TYR A 84 7.82 17.50 -2.53
N ASP A 85 7.82 18.08 -3.73
CA ASP A 85 7.79 19.52 -3.93
C ASP A 85 6.36 19.95 -4.26
N TYR A 86 6.05 21.23 -4.20
CA TYR A 86 4.81 21.75 -4.73
C TYR A 86 4.99 23.17 -5.26
N ARG A 87 4.06 23.58 -6.13
CA ARG A 87 3.91 24.97 -6.58
C ARG A 87 2.50 25.44 -6.26
N TYR A 88 2.34 26.71 -5.94
CA TYR A 88 1.02 27.29 -5.78
C TYR A 88 0.88 28.61 -6.54
N VAL A 89 -0.36 28.92 -6.91
CA VAL A 89 -0.76 30.22 -7.48
C VAL A 89 -1.96 30.73 -6.71
N THR A 90 -2.02 32.04 -6.51
CA THR A 90 -3.13 32.74 -5.87
C THR A 90 -3.91 33.55 -6.90
N GLN A 91 -5.23 33.55 -6.78
CA GLN A 91 -6.13 34.35 -7.61
C GLN A 91 -7.16 35.04 -6.72
N ALA A 92 -7.25 36.36 -6.81
CA ALA A 92 -8.29 37.13 -6.12
C ALA A 92 -9.68 36.78 -6.68
N THR A 93 -10.65 36.65 -5.78
CA THR A 93 -12.07 36.36 -6.05
C THR A 93 -12.94 37.27 -5.18
N ASP A 94 -14.23 37.42 -5.52
CA ASP A 94 -15.15 38.36 -4.84
C ASP A 94 -15.34 38.11 -3.32
N GLY A 95 -14.86 36.97 -2.80
CA GLY A 95 -14.95 36.59 -1.38
C GLY A 95 -13.62 36.21 -0.72
N GLY A 96 -12.48 36.49 -1.34
CA GLY A 96 -11.16 36.15 -0.81
C GLY A 96 -10.16 35.71 -1.88
N THR A 97 -9.16 34.94 -1.48
CA THR A 97 -8.11 34.45 -2.38
C THR A 97 -8.28 32.95 -2.62
N GLN A 98 -8.40 32.55 -3.89
CA GLN A 98 -8.33 31.14 -4.27
C GLN A 98 -6.87 30.73 -4.44
N VAL A 99 -6.48 29.65 -3.78
CA VAL A 99 -5.16 29.05 -3.85
C VAL A 99 -5.26 27.76 -4.66
N THR A 100 -4.44 27.64 -5.70
CA THR A 100 -4.32 26.41 -6.50
C THR A 100 -2.95 25.81 -6.27
N VAL A 101 -2.89 24.57 -5.78
CA VAL A 101 -1.64 23.88 -5.44
C VAL A 101 -1.42 22.68 -6.34
N THR A 102 -0.22 22.60 -6.89
CA THR A 102 0.21 21.54 -7.80
C THR A 102 1.38 20.77 -7.18
N PRO A 103 1.17 19.53 -6.71
CA PRO A 103 2.26 18.66 -6.25
C PRO A 103 3.24 18.36 -7.38
N LYS A 104 4.52 18.21 -7.04
CA LYS A 104 5.62 17.90 -7.96
C LYS A 104 6.60 16.92 -7.33
N ASN A 105 7.29 16.15 -8.15
CA ASN A 105 8.39 15.29 -7.74
C ASN A 105 8.07 14.38 -6.54
N VAL A 106 6.84 13.86 -6.47
CA VAL A 106 6.41 12.98 -5.37
C VAL A 106 7.22 11.70 -5.43
N LYS A 107 7.97 11.42 -4.37
CA LYS A 107 8.75 10.20 -4.18
C LYS A 107 8.19 9.42 -3.01
N LEU A 108 8.07 8.11 -3.19
CA LEU A 108 7.53 7.19 -2.21
C LEU A 108 8.53 6.06 -1.94
N THR A 109 8.66 5.68 -0.67
CA THR A 109 9.41 4.50 -0.23
C THR A 109 8.47 3.61 0.59
N PRO A 110 7.63 2.78 -0.08
CA PRO A 110 6.77 1.85 0.61
C PRO A 110 7.58 0.66 1.15
N ARG A 111 7.25 0.22 2.36
CA ARG A 111 7.79 -0.97 3.05
C ARG A 111 6.65 -1.79 3.62
N LEU A 112 6.76 -3.10 3.49
CA LEU A 112 5.78 -4.06 4.00
C LEU A 112 6.42 -4.91 5.09
N ARG A 113 5.72 -5.03 6.22
CA ARG A 113 6.04 -5.98 7.28
C ARG A 113 4.87 -6.93 7.48
N HIS A 114 5.15 -8.18 7.83
CA HIS A 114 4.12 -9.19 8.07
C HIS A 114 4.28 -9.84 9.44
N VAL A 115 3.15 -10.22 10.02
CA VAL A 115 3.08 -11.07 11.21
C VAL A 115 2.15 -12.22 10.89
N ILE A 116 2.68 -13.44 10.88
CA ILE A 116 1.90 -14.67 10.80
C ILE A 116 1.68 -15.17 12.23
N ARG A 117 0.43 -15.41 12.61
CA ARG A 117 0.05 -16.01 13.88
C ARG A 117 -0.42 -17.44 13.63
N MET A 118 0.23 -18.39 14.28
CA MET A 118 -0.07 -19.81 14.20
C MET A 118 -0.55 -20.34 15.56
N PRO A 119 -1.41 -21.38 15.60
CA PRO A 119 -1.76 -22.05 16.85
C PRO A 119 -0.53 -22.71 17.48
N VAL A 120 -0.43 -22.73 18.82
CA VAL A 120 0.68 -23.39 19.54
C VAL A 120 0.86 -24.86 19.18
N ALA A 121 -0.20 -25.55 18.74
CA ALA A 121 -0.12 -26.92 18.24
C ALA A 121 0.90 -27.10 17.09
N PHE A 122 1.21 -26.02 16.35
CA PHE A 122 2.19 -26.00 15.27
C PHE A 122 3.61 -25.60 15.72
N TYR A 123 3.87 -25.48 17.02
CA TYR A 123 5.21 -25.14 17.54
C TYR A 123 6.14 -26.36 17.51
N HIS A 124 6.53 -26.79 16.31
CA HIS A 124 7.45 -27.90 16.08
C HIS A 124 8.11 -27.80 14.70
N ALA A 125 9.20 -28.54 14.48
CA ALA A 125 10.01 -28.48 13.24
C ALA A 125 9.19 -28.70 11.95
N GLU A 126 8.22 -29.61 11.98
CA GLU A 126 7.37 -29.94 10.82
C GLU A 126 6.40 -28.81 10.41
N VAL A 127 6.36 -27.67 11.12
CA VAL A 127 5.49 -26.54 10.76
C VAL A 127 5.74 -26.04 9.34
N TRP A 128 6.98 -26.15 8.85
CA TRP A 128 7.37 -25.71 7.52
C TRP A 128 6.69 -26.48 6.39
N ASP A 129 6.23 -27.70 6.68
CA ASP A 129 5.47 -28.55 5.77
C ASP A 129 3.96 -28.42 5.98
N SER A 130 3.54 -27.67 7.01
CA SER A 130 2.14 -27.39 7.27
C SER A 130 1.52 -26.63 6.10
N ARG A 131 0.43 -27.20 5.59
CA ARG A 131 -0.42 -26.56 4.61
C ARG A 131 -1.00 -25.24 5.10
N LEU A 132 -1.28 -25.15 6.40
CA LEU A 132 -1.77 -23.92 7.03
C LEU A 132 -0.70 -22.83 6.97
N LEU A 133 0.56 -23.13 7.33
CA LEU A 133 1.64 -22.15 7.23
C LEU A 133 1.90 -21.75 5.77
N GLY A 134 1.83 -22.72 4.83
CA GLY A 134 1.92 -22.43 3.40
C GLY A 134 0.84 -21.45 2.92
N HIS A 135 -0.39 -21.62 3.38
CA HIS A 135 -1.51 -20.69 3.13
C HIS A 135 -1.25 -19.29 3.72
N GLU A 136 -0.72 -19.21 4.93
CA GLU A 136 -0.33 -17.92 5.51
C GLU A 136 0.80 -17.22 4.72
N PHE A 137 1.74 -17.98 4.16
CA PHE A 137 2.72 -17.42 3.23
C PHE A 137 2.12 -17.01 1.89
N ASP A 138 1.03 -17.61 1.44
CA ASP A 138 0.30 -17.16 0.26
C ASP A 138 -0.31 -15.76 0.49
N HIS A 139 -0.78 -15.46 1.71
CA HIS A 139 -1.16 -14.10 2.09
C HIS A 139 0.02 -13.12 1.97
N VAL A 140 1.20 -13.47 2.50
CA VAL A 140 2.42 -12.66 2.34
C VAL A 140 2.78 -12.46 0.85
N ALA A 141 2.58 -13.48 0.03
CA ALA A 141 2.84 -13.38 -1.42
C ALA A 141 1.86 -12.44 -2.13
N VAL A 142 0.61 -12.34 -1.66
CA VAL A 142 -0.38 -11.39 -2.20
C VAL A 142 0.10 -9.95 -2.00
N SER A 143 0.48 -9.59 -0.78
CA SER A 143 0.92 -8.22 -0.44
C SER A 143 2.29 -7.87 -1.01
N LEU A 144 3.22 -8.83 -1.09
CA LEU A 144 4.55 -8.64 -1.69
C LEU A 144 4.55 -8.64 -3.22
N ASP A 145 3.40 -8.80 -3.87
CA ASP A 145 3.32 -8.59 -5.30
C ASP A 145 3.82 -7.17 -5.67
N PRO A 146 4.67 -7.02 -6.71
CA PRO A 146 5.21 -5.71 -7.08
C PRO A 146 4.15 -4.75 -7.64
N ARG A 147 3.00 -5.25 -8.11
CA ARG A 147 1.96 -4.45 -8.76
C ARG A 147 1.25 -3.46 -7.81
N PRO A 148 0.83 -3.81 -6.59
CA PRO A 148 0.36 -2.87 -5.57
C PRO A 148 1.27 -1.67 -5.37
N ARG A 149 2.59 -1.91 -5.29
CA ARG A 149 3.59 -0.85 -5.14
C ARG A 149 3.63 0.03 -6.38
N ALA A 150 3.62 -0.55 -7.57
CA ALA A 150 3.59 0.20 -8.82
C ALA A 150 2.33 1.07 -8.94
N LEU A 151 1.16 0.54 -8.57
CA LEU A 151 -0.10 1.29 -8.50
C LEU A 151 0.02 2.47 -7.53
N LEU A 152 0.48 2.25 -6.30
CA LEU A 152 0.66 3.32 -5.31
C LEU A 152 1.58 4.43 -5.82
N VAL A 153 2.73 4.05 -6.38
CA VAL A 153 3.71 4.99 -6.93
C VAL A 153 3.09 5.82 -8.05
N HIS A 154 2.38 5.18 -8.98
CA HIS A 154 1.71 5.87 -10.07
C HIS A 154 0.65 6.85 -9.58
N LEU A 155 -0.23 6.41 -8.70
CA LEU A 155 -1.34 7.23 -8.19
C LEU A 155 -0.83 8.47 -7.44
N CYS A 156 0.22 8.32 -6.64
CA CYS A 156 0.80 9.44 -5.90
C CYS A 156 1.79 10.28 -6.74
N SER A 157 2.36 9.75 -7.81
CA SER A 157 3.16 10.57 -8.73
C SER A 157 2.30 11.51 -9.58
N ASN A 158 1.01 11.16 -9.72
CA ASN A 158 0.03 11.89 -10.52
C ASN A 158 -1.09 12.49 -9.65
N LEU A 159 -0.75 13.02 -8.46
CA LEU A 159 -1.74 13.67 -7.60
C LEU A 159 -2.47 14.80 -8.32
N PRO A 160 -3.79 14.95 -8.09
CA PRO A 160 -4.55 16.02 -8.68
C PRO A 160 -4.11 17.38 -8.15
N VAL A 161 -4.29 18.40 -8.98
CA VAL A 161 -4.25 19.80 -8.53
C VAL A 161 -5.43 20.00 -7.59
N TYR A 162 -5.17 20.50 -6.38
CA TYR A 162 -6.24 20.81 -5.44
C TYR A 162 -6.31 22.32 -5.20
N ARG A 163 -7.50 22.78 -4.80
CA ARG A 163 -7.82 24.20 -4.63
C ARG A 163 -8.51 24.43 -3.30
N PHE A 164 -8.22 25.55 -2.65
CA PHE A 164 -8.90 26.02 -1.45
C PHE A 164 -9.01 27.54 -1.47
N SER A 165 -9.87 28.08 -0.62
CA SER A 165 -10.07 29.53 -0.49
C SER A 165 -9.62 29.97 0.90
N ILE A 166 -8.99 31.14 0.96
CA ILE A 166 -8.65 31.84 2.20
C ILE A 166 -9.35 33.19 2.23
N GLU A 167 -9.74 33.65 3.40
CA GLU A 167 -10.45 34.92 3.58
C GLU A 167 -9.46 36.10 3.58
N GLY A 168 -9.89 37.22 3.00
CA GLY A 168 -9.09 38.45 2.99
C GLY A 168 -7.77 38.37 2.21
N GLU A 169 -6.78 39.14 2.67
CA GLU A 169 -5.43 39.25 2.09
C GLU A 169 -4.42 38.30 2.77
N GLU A 170 -4.91 37.24 3.43
CA GLU A 170 -4.03 36.27 4.09
C GLU A 170 -3.13 35.56 3.07
N THR A 171 -1.95 35.15 3.53
CA THR A 171 -1.01 34.37 2.70
C THR A 171 -1.26 32.88 2.96
N PRO A 172 -1.30 32.02 1.92
CA PRO A 172 -1.54 30.59 2.12
C PRO A 172 -0.49 29.97 3.04
N SER A 173 -0.92 29.20 4.04
CA SER A 173 0.02 28.55 4.96
C SER A 173 0.66 27.31 4.33
N ASP A 174 1.98 27.16 4.46
CA ASP A 174 2.70 25.94 4.08
C ASP A 174 2.10 24.70 4.74
N LYS A 175 1.65 24.82 5.99
CA LYS A 175 1.04 23.73 6.73
C LYS A 175 -0.24 23.24 6.05
N GLU A 176 -1.14 24.17 5.69
CA GLU A 176 -2.40 23.84 5.01
C GLU A 176 -2.13 23.19 3.65
N MET A 177 -1.11 23.70 2.95
CA MET A 177 -0.76 23.14 1.66
C MET A 177 -0.27 21.70 1.77
N ARG A 178 0.64 21.45 2.72
CA ARG A 178 1.17 20.11 2.99
C ARG A 178 0.11 19.16 3.52
N GLU A 179 -0.81 19.62 4.37
CA GLU A 179 -1.92 18.80 4.86
C GLU A 179 -2.80 18.30 3.71
N GLY A 180 -3.14 19.16 2.75
CA GLY A 180 -3.91 18.75 1.56
C GLY A 180 -3.21 17.66 0.74
N ILE A 181 -1.92 17.84 0.47
CA ILE A 181 -1.11 16.85 -0.29
C ILE A 181 -0.99 15.53 0.49
N ASN A 182 -0.68 15.61 1.79
CA ASN A 182 -0.54 14.44 2.65
C ASN A 182 -1.85 13.65 2.74
N GLN A 183 -2.99 14.32 2.85
CA GLN A 183 -4.30 13.66 2.86
C GLN A 183 -4.56 12.89 1.56
N GLU A 184 -4.22 13.47 0.41
CA GLU A 184 -4.39 12.78 -0.89
C GLU A 184 -3.48 11.55 -1.04
N ILE A 185 -2.24 11.60 -0.51
CA ILE A 185 -1.33 10.44 -0.45
C ILE A 185 -1.92 9.37 0.47
N GLN A 186 -2.39 9.75 1.66
CA GLN A 186 -2.97 8.83 2.64
C GLN A 186 -4.25 8.15 2.12
N ARG A 187 -5.10 8.87 1.38
CA ARG A 187 -6.29 8.28 0.74
C ARG A 187 -5.91 7.20 -0.29
N ARG A 188 -4.89 7.45 -1.11
CA ARG A 188 -4.37 6.47 -2.08
C ARG A 188 -3.71 5.27 -1.40
N GLN A 189 -2.91 5.50 -0.36
CA GLN A 189 -2.39 4.43 0.48
C GLN A 189 -3.51 3.57 1.05
N SER A 190 -4.58 4.20 1.56
CA SER A 190 -5.73 3.50 2.12
C SER A 190 -6.45 2.66 1.07
N ALA A 191 -6.64 3.16 -0.15
CA ALA A 191 -7.22 2.37 -1.23
C ALA A 191 -6.37 1.15 -1.61
N ILE A 192 -5.04 1.27 -1.57
CA ILE A 192 -4.14 0.12 -1.78
C ILE A 192 -4.26 -0.90 -0.64
N LEU A 193 -4.34 -0.44 0.62
CA LEU A 193 -4.59 -1.31 1.77
C LEU A 193 -5.89 -2.10 1.62
N GLU A 194 -6.98 -1.43 1.22
CA GLU A 194 -8.27 -2.09 0.99
C GLU A 194 -8.22 -3.09 -0.16
N LEU A 195 -7.51 -2.78 -1.25
CA LEU A 195 -7.29 -3.71 -2.35
C LEU A 195 -6.54 -4.97 -1.89
N LEU A 196 -5.47 -4.81 -1.10
CA LEU A 196 -4.73 -5.94 -0.53
C LEU A 196 -5.63 -6.79 0.38
N ARG A 197 -6.40 -6.16 1.26
CA ARG A 197 -7.36 -6.85 2.15
C ARG A 197 -8.43 -7.62 1.35
N ALA A 198 -8.96 -7.03 0.29
CA ALA A 198 -9.94 -7.70 -0.58
C ALA A 198 -9.33 -8.94 -1.25
N ASN A 199 -8.06 -8.86 -1.66
CA ASN A 199 -7.35 -9.99 -2.26
C ASN A 199 -6.99 -11.09 -1.24
N TYR A 200 -6.71 -10.75 0.03
CA TYR A 200 -6.58 -11.73 1.12
C TYR A 200 -7.90 -12.50 1.30
N VAL A 201 -9.04 -11.78 1.34
CA VAL A 201 -10.37 -12.41 1.45
C VAL A 201 -10.65 -13.32 0.24
N ALA A 202 -10.24 -12.89 -0.96
CA ALA A 202 -10.36 -13.72 -2.15
C ALA A 202 -9.53 -15.00 -2.05
N LEU A 203 -8.29 -14.90 -1.55
CA LEU A 203 -7.39 -16.05 -1.32
C LEU A 203 -7.99 -17.04 -0.31
N ASP A 204 -8.49 -16.55 0.81
CA ASP A 204 -9.17 -17.37 1.81
C ASP A 204 -10.38 -18.10 1.22
N LYS A 205 -11.17 -17.42 0.39
CA LYS A 205 -12.35 -18.02 -0.24
C LYS A 205 -11.97 -19.15 -1.21
N VAL A 206 -10.95 -18.97 -2.05
CA VAL A 206 -10.58 -19.98 -3.07
C VAL A 206 -9.81 -21.16 -2.48
N SER A 207 -9.12 -20.96 -1.36
CA SER A 207 -8.37 -22.01 -0.65
C SER A 207 -9.18 -22.66 0.48
N SER A 208 -10.39 -22.15 0.77
CA SER A 208 -11.16 -22.51 1.97
C SER A 208 -10.33 -22.33 3.25
N HIS A 209 -9.71 -21.15 3.42
CA HIS A 209 -8.79 -20.84 4.51
C HIS A 209 -7.63 -21.85 4.61
N GLY A 210 -7.02 -22.18 3.47
CA GLY A 210 -5.93 -23.15 3.41
C GLY A 210 -6.34 -24.62 3.59
N GLN A 211 -7.63 -24.95 3.70
CA GLN A 211 -8.12 -26.33 3.85
C GLN A 211 -8.22 -27.10 2.53
N SER A 212 -8.38 -26.43 1.38
CA SER A 212 -8.47 -27.04 0.03
C SER A 212 -7.39 -26.54 -0.93
N ALA A 213 -6.70 -27.46 -1.61
CA ALA A 213 -5.56 -27.09 -2.45
C ALA A 213 -6.05 -26.23 -3.62
N MET A 214 -5.30 -25.18 -3.97
CA MET A 214 -5.67 -24.29 -5.07
C MET A 214 -5.26 -24.91 -6.41
N GLN A 215 -6.23 -25.37 -7.19
CA GLN A 215 -5.99 -26.02 -8.49
C GLN A 215 -5.42 -25.09 -9.57
N HIS A 216 -5.64 -23.77 -9.44
CA HIS A 216 -5.23 -22.75 -10.41
C HIS A 216 -4.43 -21.64 -9.72
N ARG A 217 -3.45 -22.01 -8.88
CA ARG A 217 -2.76 -21.04 -8.01
C ARG A 217 -2.08 -19.93 -8.82
N ARG A 218 -1.36 -20.28 -9.89
CA ARG A 218 -0.69 -19.29 -10.75
C ARG A 218 -1.65 -18.29 -11.38
N GLU A 219 -2.77 -18.79 -11.91
CA GLU A 219 -3.78 -17.97 -12.57
C GLU A 219 -4.48 -17.04 -11.56
N PHE A 220 -4.76 -17.55 -10.36
CA PHE A 220 -5.28 -16.75 -9.25
C PHE A 220 -4.37 -15.55 -8.97
N PHE A 221 -3.08 -15.77 -8.69
CA PHE A 221 -2.14 -14.69 -8.42
C PHE A 221 -1.95 -13.74 -9.60
N ALA A 222 -1.91 -14.27 -10.84
CA ALA A 222 -1.84 -13.43 -12.04
C ALA A 222 -3.04 -12.46 -12.14
N SER A 223 -4.22 -12.88 -11.66
CA SER A 223 -5.45 -12.09 -11.74
C SER A 223 -5.55 -10.92 -10.73
N LEU A 224 -4.84 -10.97 -9.59
CA LEU A 224 -5.07 -10.12 -8.40
C LEU A 224 -4.93 -8.61 -8.59
N TYR A 225 -4.21 -8.15 -9.62
CA TYR A 225 -3.99 -6.72 -9.86
C TYR A 225 -4.22 -6.35 -11.33
N THR A 226 -5.13 -7.08 -11.96
CA THR A 226 -5.66 -6.78 -13.30
C THR A 226 -6.79 -5.77 -13.21
N GLU A 227 -7.10 -5.09 -14.32
CA GLU A 227 -8.26 -4.17 -14.39
C GLU A 227 -9.56 -4.86 -13.93
N SER A 228 -9.77 -6.12 -14.34
CA SER A 228 -10.94 -6.91 -13.93
C SER A 228 -11.01 -7.12 -12.42
N ASN A 229 -9.88 -7.41 -11.76
CA ASN A 229 -9.85 -7.52 -10.30
C ASN A 229 -10.11 -6.17 -9.63
N LEU A 230 -9.42 -5.10 -10.05
CA LEU A 230 -9.61 -3.76 -9.48
C LEU A 230 -11.08 -3.31 -9.61
N LYS A 231 -11.74 -3.64 -10.73
CA LYS A 231 -13.17 -3.41 -10.90
C LYS A 231 -14.03 -4.25 -9.95
N ALA A 232 -13.73 -5.54 -9.81
CA ALA A 232 -14.46 -6.44 -8.92
C ALA A 232 -14.33 -6.05 -7.43
N THR A 233 -13.16 -5.56 -7.02
CA THR A 233 -12.88 -5.08 -5.66
C THR A 233 -13.33 -3.63 -5.44
N LYS A 234 -13.93 -2.98 -6.45
CA LYS A 234 -14.39 -1.58 -6.41
C LYS A 234 -13.27 -0.61 -6.04
N PHE A 235 -12.09 -0.82 -6.59
CA PHE A 235 -10.92 0.03 -6.34
C PHE A 235 -11.23 1.51 -6.70
N ALA A 236 -11.14 2.39 -5.70
CA ALA A 236 -11.59 3.78 -5.79
C ALA A 236 -10.89 4.60 -6.89
N TYR A 237 -9.66 4.21 -7.26
CA TYR A 237 -8.81 4.92 -8.21
C TYR A 237 -8.63 4.15 -9.53
N LEU A 238 -9.59 3.30 -9.90
CA LEU A 238 -9.51 2.50 -11.14
C LEU A 238 -9.27 3.38 -12.38
N GLU A 239 -10.01 4.47 -12.53
CA GLU A 239 -9.88 5.35 -13.69
C GLU A 239 -8.49 6.03 -13.77
N GLU A 240 -7.95 6.48 -12.63
CA GLU A 240 -6.58 7.05 -12.54
C GLU A 240 -5.49 5.97 -12.81
N ALA A 241 -5.78 4.71 -12.51
CA ALA A 241 -4.86 3.59 -12.67
C ALA A 241 -4.81 3.03 -14.10
N LYS A 242 -5.81 3.28 -14.96
CA LYS A 242 -5.87 2.71 -16.34
C LYS A 242 -4.57 2.92 -17.12
N ALA A 243 -4.02 4.13 -17.06
CA ALA A 243 -2.78 4.46 -17.77
C ALA A 243 -1.59 3.56 -17.38
N ILE A 244 -1.45 3.19 -16.10
CA ILE A 244 -0.38 2.27 -15.69
C ILE A 244 -0.75 0.81 -16.00
N LEU A 245 -2.01 0.41 -15.88
CA LEU A 245 -2.46 -0.95 -16.21
C LEU A 245 -2.19 -1.32 -17.67
N ASP A 246 -2.34 -0.34 -18.58
CA ASP A 246 -2.07 -0.49 -20.02
C ASP A 246 -0.58 -0.39 -20.36
N SER A 247 0.27 0.01 -19.41
CA SER A 247 1.70 0.18 -19.65
C SER A 247 2.43 -1.17 -19.73
N GLU A 248 3.36 -1.26 -20.68
CA GLU A 248 4.17 -2.47 -20.86
C GLU A 248 5.01 -2.79 -19.61
N SER A 249 5.51 -1.77 -18.92
CA SER A 249 6.29 -1.95 -17.68
C SER A 249 5.47 -2.63 -16.59
N TYR A 250 4.20 -2.27 -16.43
CA TYR A 250 3.30 -2.90 -15.47
C TYR A 250 2.91 -4.32 -15.88
N GLN A 251 2.59 -4.54 -17.15
CA GLN A 251 2.20 -5.87 -17.65
C GLN A 251 3.32 -6.90 -17.55
N ARG A 252 4.58 -6.46 -17.53
CA ARG A 252 5.75 -7.32 -17.31
C ARG A 252 5.99 -7.67 -15.83
N LEU A 253 5.35 -6.97 -14.89
CA LEU A 253 5.43 -7.31 -13.47
C LEU A 253 4.76 -8.66 -13.22
N LYS A 254 5.46 -9.56 -12.55
CA LYS A 254 4.98 -10.90 -12.21
C LYS A 254 4.98 -11.09 -10.70
N PRO A 255 4.04 -11.89 -10.17
CA PRO A 255 4.16 -12.40 -8.81
C PRO A 255 5.50 -13.12 -8.64
N ILE A 256 6.35 -12.65 -7.72
CA ILE A 256 7.73 -13.15 -7.56
C ILE A 256 7.75 -14.44 -6.72
N HIS A 257 6.79 -14.57 -5.79
CA HIS A 257 6.79 -15.61 -4.75
C HIS A 257 5.76 -16.72 -4.97
N VAL A 258 5.29 -16.86 -6.21
CA VAL A 258 4.30 -17.88 -6.59
C VAL A 258 5.05 -19.10 -7.13
N SER A 259 5.37 -20.05 -6.24
CA SER A 259 5.85 -21.38 -6.68
C SER A 259 4.87 -22.02 -7.67
N ALA A 260 5.37 -22.92 -8.52
CA ALA A 260 4.52 -23.85 -9.27
C ALA A 260 3.53 -24.54 -8.31
N ASP A 261 2.34 -24.90 -8.80
CA ASP A 261 1.29 -25.60 -8.05
C ASP A 261 1.88 -26.63 -7.08
N PRO A 262 1.25 -26.84 -5.90
CA PRO A 262 1.81 -27.72 -4.88
C PRO A 262 2.19 -29.04 -5.53
N VAL A 263 3.48 -29.33 -5.58
CA VAL A 263 3.99 -30.66 -5.90
C VAL A 263 3.31 -31.56 -4.89
N HIS A 264 2.40 -32.38 -5.37
CA HIS A 264 1.71 -33.39 -4.59
C HIS A 264 2.71 -34.09 -3.67
N SER A 265 2.61 -33.86 -2.37
CA SER A 265 2.71 -34.97 -1.43
C SER A 265 1.28 -35.40 -1.18
N GLU A 266 0.87 -36.47 -1.85
CA GLU A 266 -0.31 -37.22 -1.46
C GLU A 266 -0.29 -37.45 0.06
N SER A 267 -1.40 -37.09 0.69
CA SER A 267 -1.92 -37.61 1.96
C SER A 267 -0.97 -38.44 2.85
N ARG A 268 -0.79 -37.98 4.09
CA ARG A 268 -1.04 -38.80 5.29
C ARG A 268 -1.81 -37.99 6.31
#